data_AF-A0A9Y1BK76-F1
#
_entry.id   AF-A0A9Y1BK76-F1
#
_cell.length_a   1.000
_cell.length_b   1.000
_cell.length_c   1.000
_cell.angle_alpha   90.00
_cell.angle_beta   90.00
_cell.angle_gamma   90.00
#
_symmetry.space_group_name_H-M   'P 1'
#
loop_
_entity.id
_entity.type
_entity.pdbx_description
1 polymer ?
#
loop_
_entity_poly.entity_id
_entity_poly.type
_entity_poly.pdbx_seq_one_letter_code
_entity_poly.pdbx_strand_id
1 'polypeptide(L)'
;MKKKITIFTVLVIGAFLITMIPLQTQANVRAKPLVPPGLNKAPTVSIDSPSNGDTVSGVVTILVSATDKEDGDLIADIYIDGVFIVHANQYDWDTTAYADGSHTIEATATDSGGQTGSDTISVTVANDATPPPSTEVEHWAVLVGISDYKAISDLSYCDEDATDWYNYLNGIGYEHIVVLGDGHTDNYPKYDGLATEYNVKQALQDMVASADSDDVIAFISSGHGSGNGRGSSYLCMWDCSSGENGEDGNLYDTELAAILDNAVADRIFVFLDHCYSGGFGDDLMNMPNSEHVYLTTTCTERGYGYDDSEHQNGMWTYYFLEYTLIGHFNGDVTTPMEDVFDYAFANYPKNHGVDAPQEFDGNTALFYIW
;
A
#
# COMPACT_ATOMS: atom_id res chain seq x y z
N MET A 1 -2.77 -18.21 81.48
CA MET A 1 -2.93 -16.75 81.66
C MET A 1 -3.53 -16.18 80.38
N LYS A 2 -4.74 -15.61 80.47
CA LYS A 2 -5.48 -14.77 79.50
C LYS A 2 -5.65 -15.27 78.05
N LYS A 3 -6.81 -15.91 77.81
CA LYS A 3 -7.54 -15.90 76.53
C LYS A 3 -7.85 -14.46 76.14
N LYS A 4 -7.65 -14.09 74.87
CA LYS A 4 -8.37 -12.99 74.22
C LYS A 4 -9.38 -13.59 73.26
N ILE A 5 -10.62 -13.22 73.52
CA ILE A 5 -11.84 -13.53 72.79
C ILE A 5 -12.04 -12.40 71.79
N THR A 6 -12.35 -12.73 70.54
CA THR A 6 -13.03 -11.80 69.62
C THR A 6 -14.32 -12.46 69.17
N ILE A 7 -15.42 -11.76 69.43
CA ILE A 7 -16.81 -12.16 69.21
C ILE A 7 -17.19 -11.80 67.78
N PHE A 8 -17.80 -12.73 67.04
CA PHE A 8 -18.64 -12.39 65.88
C PHE A 8 -20.10 -12.54 66.29
N THR A 9 -20.83 -11.42 66.24
CA THR A 9 -22.28 -11.39 66.42
C THR A 9 -22.94 -11.94 65.17
N VAL A 10 -23.51 -13.14 65.25
CA VAL A 10 -24.35 -13.72 64.19
C VAL A 10 -25.81 -13.49 64.59
N LEU A 11 -26.51 -12.63 63.86
CA LEU A 11 -27.96 -12.52 63.94
C LEU A 11 -28.56 -13.67 63.09
N VAL A 12 -29.03 -14.72 63.75
CA VAL A 12 -29.78 -15.81 63.09
C VAL A 12 -31.27 -15.53 63.26
N ILE A 13 -31.99 -15.34 62.16
CA ILE A 13 -33.43 -15.54 62.10
C ILE A 13 -33.67 -16.69 61.10
N GLY A 14 -34.19 -17.82 61.58
CA GLY A 14 -34.80 -18.85 60.75
C GLY A 14 -33.95 -20.09 60.46
N ALA A 15 -34.09 -21.09 61.34
CA ALA A 15 -33.93 -22.54 61.18
C ALA A 15 -33.32 -23.12 59.88
N PHE A 16 -32.28 -23.96 60.01
CA PHE A 16 -32.34 -25.43 59.82
C PHE A 16 -30.99 -26.09 60.17
N LEU A 17 -31.05 -27.32 60.68
CA LEU A 17 -29.95 -28.15 61.18
C LEU A 17 -28.91 -28.48 60.07
N ILE A 18 -27.63 -28.20 60.29
CA ILE A 18 -26.53 -28.74 59.48
C ILE A 18 -25.99 -30.00 60.17
N THR A 19 -26.18 -31.16 59.57
CA THR A 19 -25.39 -32.35 59.86
C THR A 19 -24.17 -32.34 58.94
N MET A 20 -22.96 -32.18 59.49
CA MET A 20 -21.73 -32.34 58.72
C MET A 20 -21.42 -33.82 58.55
N ILE A 21 -21.59 -34.34 57.33
CA ILE A 21 -20.96 -35.59 56.88
C ILE A 21 -19.60 -35.20 56.27
N PRO A 22 -18.47 -35.80 56.69
CA PRO A 22 -17.19 -35.51 56.05
C PRO A 22 -17.22 -36.00 54.60
N LEU A 23 -17.05 -35.07 53.66
CA LEU A 23 -16.83 -35.41 52.25
C LEU A 23 -15.36 -35.80 52.09
N GLN A 24 -15.10 -37.09 51.87
CA GLN A 24 -13.81 -37.55 51.36
C GLN A 24 -13.67 -37.08 49.91
N THR A 25 -12.84 -36.08 49.67
CA THR A 25 -12.33 -35.79 48.33
C THR A 25 -11.11 -36.66 48.05
N GLN A 26 -11.32 -37.82 47.42
CA GLN A 26 -10.29 -38.41 46.57
C GLN A 26 -10.46 -37.83 45.16
N ALA A 27 -9.76 -36.73 44.89
CA ALA A 27 -9.37 -36.39 43.53
C ALA A 27 -7.93 -36.89 43.36
N ASN A 28 -7.81 -38.01 42.67
CA ASN A 28 -6.53 -38.62 42.35
C ASN A 28 -5.91 -37.81 41.19
N VAL A 29 -5.33 -36.64 41.49
CA VAL A 29 -4.47 -35.94 40.54
C VAL A 29 -3.18 -36.75 40.47
N ARG A 30 -3.10 -37.64 39.49
CA ARG A 30 -1.86 -38.34 39.17
C ARG A 30 -0.93 -37.28 38.57
N ALA A 31 -0.15 -36.59 39.41
CA ALA A 31 0.99 -35.82 38.94
C ALA A 31 1.84 -36.75 38.05
N LYS A 32 2.16 -36.30 36.83
CA LYS A 32 3.14 -36.97 35.98
C LYS A 32 4.40 -37.17 36.84
N PRO A 33 4.96 -38.38 36.97
CA PRO A 33 6.09 -38.61 37.86
C PRO A 33 7.24 -37.67 37.45
N LEU A 34 7.77 -36.90 38.40
CA LEU A 34 9.01 -36.17 38.18
C LEU A 34 10.09 -37.18 37.79
N VAL A 35 10.74 -36.97 36.64
CA VAL A 35 11.86 -37.79 36.18
C VAL A 35 12.96 -37.73 37.25
N PRO A 36 13.59 -38.87 37.63
CA PRO A 36 14.65 -38.87 38.62
C PRO A 36 15.76 -37.85 38.29
N PRO A 37 16.24 -37.06 39.28
CA PRO A 37 17.32 -36.12 39.06
C PRO A 37 18.57 -36.86 38.55
N GLY A 38 18.97 -36.57 37.30
CA GLY A 38 20.17 -37.12 36.68
C GLY A 38 20.00 -37.78 35.31
N LEU A 39 18.80 -37.75 34.70
CA LEU A 39 18.59 -38.35 33.36
C LEU A 39 17.70 -37.54 32.39
N ASN A 40 17.30 -36.32 32.74
CA ASN A 40 16.49 -35.46 31.87
C ASN A 40 17.37 -34.82 30.79
N LYS A 41 17.00 -34.95 29.51
CA LYS A 41 17.72 -34.32 28.39
C LYS A 41 17.10 -32.97 28.06
N ALA A 42 17.86 -32.10 27.42
CA ALA A 42 17.29 -30.86 26.89
C ALA A 42 16.45 -31.17 25.64
N PRO A 43 15.36 -30.39 25.40
CA PRO A 43 14.62 -30.44 24.16
C PRO A 43 15.50 -30.23 22.91
N THR A 44 15.08 -30.81 21.80
CA THR A 44 15.54 -30.45 20.46
C THR A 44 14.56 -29.46 19.85
N VAL A 45 15.05 -28.29 19.46
CA VAL A 45 14.27 -27.23 18.80
C VAL A 45 14.83 -27.02 17.40
N SER A 46 13.95 -26.76 16.43
CA SER A 46 14.27 -26.47 15.02
C SER A 46 13.31 -25.40 14.53
N ILE A 47 13.83 -24.33 13.94
CA ILE A 47 13.03 -23.39 13.14
C ILE A 47 12.96 -23.95 11.72
N ASP A 48 11.79 -24.47 11.34
CA ASP A 48 11.59 -25.17 10.07
C ASP A 48 11.28 -24.21 8.90
N SER A 49 10.77 -23.02 9.21
CA SER A 49 10.55 -21.91 8.29
C SER A 49 10.55 -20.59 9.05
N PRO A 50 11.12 -19.50 8.51
CA PRO A 50 11.99 -19.47 7.33
C PRO A 50 13.31 -20.24 7.55
N SER A 51 14.08 -20.47 6.50
CA SER A 51 15.42 -21.07 6.60
C SER A 51 16.48 -20.03 6.94
N ASN A 52 17.58 -20.46 7.56
CA ASN A 52 18.69 -19.58 7.87
C ASN A 52 19.34 -19.01 6.59
N GLY A 53 19.37 -17.68 6.50
CA GLY A 53 19.88 -16.91 5.37
C GLY A 53 18.81 -16.48 4.37
N ASP A 54 17.55 -16.84 4.58
CA ASP A 54 16.46 -16.45 3.68
C ASP A 54 16.29 -14.93 3.64
N THR A 55 15.89 -14.42 2.46
CA THR A 55 15.35 -13.06 2.31
C THR A 55 13.83 -13.16 2.35
N VAL A 56 13.20 -12.32 3.16
CA VAL A 56 11.76 -12.40 3.46
C VAL A 56 11.11 -11.01 3.36
N SER A 57 9.83 -10.98 2.99
CA SER A 57 9.02 -9.75 2.87
C SER A 57 7.53 -10.05 3.08
N GLY A 58 6.73 -9.03 3.40
CA GLY A 58 5.30 -9.16 3.67
C GLY A 58 4.99 -10.03 4.90
N VAL A 59 4.01 -10.93 4.78
CA VAL A 59 3.62 -11.85 5.86
C VAL A 59 4.33 -13.20 5.70
N VAL A 60 5.13 -13.57 6.70
CA VAL A 60 5.99 -14.76 6.71
C VAL A 60 5.61 -15.66 7.88
N THR A 61 5.25 -16.91 7.60
CA THR A 61 4.96 -17.88 8.67
C THR A 61 6.25 -18.46 9.24
N ILE A 62 6.52 -18.16 10.52
CA ILE A 62 7.52 -18.84 11.34
C ILE A 62 6.93 -20.15 11.83
N LEU A 63 7.60 -21.27 11.54
CA LEU A 63 7.21 -22.61 11.97
C LEU A 63 8.32 -23.25 12.79
N VAL A 64 7.97 -23.76 13.97
CA VAL A 64 8.93 -24.32 14.93
C VAL A 64 8.55 -25.75 15.32
N SER A 65 9.52 -26.65 15.28
CA SER A 65 9.42 -27.99 15.86
C SER A 65 10.21 -28.05 17.16
N ALA A 66 9.55 -28.41 18.26
CA ALA A 66 10.18 -28.63 19.56
C ALA A 66 9.78 -30.01 20.10
N THR A 67 10.76 -30.89 20.32
CA THR A 67 10.53 -32.24 20.85
C THR A 67 11.52 -32.57 21.95
N ASP A 68 11.03 -33.25 22.98
CA ASP A 68 11.86 -33.83 24.01
C ASP A 68 11.60 -35.35 24.11
N LYS A 69 12.64 -36.10 24.47
CA LYS A 69 12.55 -37.56 24.52
C LYS A 69 11.64 -38.04 25.66
N GLU A 70 11.63 -37.34 26.78
CA GLU A 70 10.88 -37.66 27.98
C GLU A 70 9.47 -37.02 27.99
N ASP A 71 9.32 -35.85 27.38
CA ASP A 71 8.07 -35.08 27.35
C ASP A 71 7.26 -35.16 26.05
N GLY A 72 7.87 -35.51 24.91
CA GLY A 72 7.23 -35.52 23.59
C GLY A 72 7.25 -34.14 22.93
N ASP A 73 6.18 -33.77 22.23
CA ASP A 73 6.07 -32.46 21.59
C ASP A 73 5.92 -31.36 22.64
N LEU A 74 6.68 -30.28 22.47
CA LEU A 74 6.70 -29.09 23.33
C LEU A 74 6.23 -27.85 22.56
N ILE A 75 5.97 -26.77 23.28
CA ILE A 75 5.68 -25.44 22.72
C ILE A 75 6.90 -24.53 22.95
N ALA A 76 7.32 -23.82 21.91
CA ALA A 76 8.43 -22.88 21.98
C ALA A 76 7.97 -21.44 22.31
N ASP A 77 8.87 -20.69 22.91
CA ASP A 77 8.88 -19.23 22.95
C ASP A 77 9.64 -18.72 21.71
N ILE A 78 8.98 -17.90 20.89
CA ILE A 78 9.56 -17.30 19.68
C ILE A 78 9.98 -15.86 20.00
N TYR A 79 11.18 -15.49 19.57
CA TYR A 79 11.77 -14.17 19.71
C TYR A 79 12.23 -13.64 18.34
N ILE A 80 12.08 -12.33 18.13
CA ILE A 80 12.64 -11.61 16.97
C ILE A 80 13.53 -10.49 17.52
N ASP A 81 14.79 -10.46 17.11
CA ASP A 81 15.83 -9.54 17.60
C ASP A 81 15.94 -9.49 19.14
N GLY A 82 15.73 -10.64 19.77
CA GLY A 82 15.75 -10.80 21.23
C GLY A 82 14.48 -10.32 21.94
N VAL A 83 13.46 -9.85 21.22
CA VAL A 83 12.16 -9.47 21.77
C VAL A 83 11.23 -10.68 21.75
N PHE A 84 10.62 -11.01 22.89
CA PHE A 84 9.63 -12.08 22.98
C PHE A 84 8.36 -11.72 22.19
N ILE A 85 7.94 -12.62 21.30
CA ILE A 85 6.78 -12.44 20.44
C ILE A 85 5.61 -13.30 20.93
N VAL A 86 5.79 -14.62 21.03
CA VAL A 86 4.69 -15.55 21.32
C VAL A 86 5.17 -16.88 21.92
N HIS A 87 4.30 -17.53 22.70
CA HIS A 87 4.45 -18.93 23.14
C HIS A 87 3.61 -19.85 22.24
N ALA A 88 4.15 -20.22 21.08
CA ALA A 88 3.50 -21.04 20.07
C ALA A 88 4.54 -21.68 19.13
N ASN A 89 4.15 -22.75 18.43
CA ASN A 89 4.99 -23.39 17.41
C ASN A 89 4.77 -22.82 15.99
N GLN A 90 3.88 -21.83 15.85
CA GLN A 90 3.63 -21.14 14.59
C GLN A 90 3.30 -19.67 14.88
N TYR A 91 3.83 -18.77 14.07
CA TYR A 91 3.53 -17.33 14.12
C TYR A 91 3.58 -16.71 12.72
N ASP A 92 2.53 -16.02 12.31
CA ASP A 92 2.53 -15.23 11.07
C ASP A 92 3.14 -13.86 11.38
N TRP A 93 4.38 -13.68 10.92
CA TRP A 93 5.17 -12.49 11.13
C TRP A 93 4.96 -11.50 9.98
N ASP A 94 4.41 -10.33 10.28
CA ASP A 94 4.34 -9.21 9.36
C ASP A 94 5.68 -8.44 9.38
N THR A 95 6.47 -8.60 8.32
CA THR A 95 7.80 -7.98 8.20
C THR A 95 7.73 -6.50 7.86
N THR A 96 6.59 -5.98 7.40
CA THR A 96 6.43 -4.57 7.03
C THR A 96 6.57 -3.62 8.22
N ALA A 97 6.41 -4.15 9.45
CA ALA A 97 6.62 -3.43 10.70
C ALA A 97 8.10 -3.39 11.15
N TYR A 98 9.02 -3.99 10.40
CA TYR A 98 10.44 -4.12 10.72
C TYR A 98 11.28 -3.40 9.66
N ALA A 99 12.40 -2.80 10.09
CA ALA A 99 13.31 -2.10 9.19
C ALA A 99 14.06 -3.10 8.29
N ASP A 100 14.29 -2.75 7.03
CA ASP A 100 15.07 -3.61 6.13
C ASP A 100 16.48 -3.91 6.65
N GLY A 101 16.92 -5.14 6.41
CA GLY A 101 18.22 -5.65 6.83
C GLY A 101 18.15 -6.97 7.60
N SER A 102 19.23 -7.28 8.32
CA SER A 102 19.37 -8.57 9.01
C SER A 102 18.56 -8.60 10.31
N HIS A 103 17.68 -9.60 10.43
CA HIS A 103 16.94 -9.94 11.65
C HIS A 103 17.34 -11.31 12.17
N THR A 104 17.18 -11.51 13.48
CA THR A 104 17.44 -12.79 14.14
C THR A 104 16.14 -13.37 14.70
N ILE A 105 15.80 -14.59 14.32
CA ILE A 105 14.69 -15.34 14.90
C ILE A 105 15.27 -16.41 15.82
N GLU A 106 14.83 -16.42 17.08
CA GLU A 106 15.20 -17.42 18.08
C GLU A 106 13.96 -18.15 18.58
N ALA A 107 14.04 -19.47 18.70
CA ALA A 107 13.01 -20.29 19.30
C ALA A 107 13.60 -21.07 20.48
N THR A 108 12.96 -21.01 21.65
CA THR A 108 13.41 -21.72 22.86
C THR A 108 12.27 -22.54 23.46
N ALA A 109 12.53 -23.79 23.83
CA ALA A 109 11.57 -24.63 24.55
C ALA A 109 12.15 -25.12 25.87
N THR A 110 11.33 -25.14 26.92
CA THR A 110 11.69 -25.66 28.25
C THR A 110 10.87 -26.89 28.56
N ASP A 111 11.52 -27.97 28.98
CA ASP A 111 10.83 -29.21 29.38
C ASP A 111 10.28 -29.18 30.82
N SER A 112 9.62 -30.26 31.23
CA SER A 112 9.05 -30.37 32.58
C SER A 112 10.09 -30.53 33.69
N GLY A 113 11.32 -30.89 33.34
CA GLY A 113 12.48 -30.99 34.23
C GLY A 113 13.30 -29.69 34.34
N GLY A 114 12.92 -28.65 33.61
CA GLY A 114 13.56 -27.33 33.61
C GLY A 114 14.79 -27.21 32.72
N GLN A 115 15.04 -28.14 31.79
CA GLN A 115 16.10 -28.00 30.80
C GLN A 115 15.58 -27.26 29.57
N THR A 116 16.45 -26.48 28.94
CA THR A 116 16.12 -25.66 27.76
C THR A 116 16.88 -26.13 26.52
N GLY A 117 16.20 -26.12 25.39
CA GLY A 117 16.79 -26.22 24.05
C GLY A 117 16.40 -25.00 23.23
N SER A 118 17.25 -24.59 22.28
CA SER A 118 16.95 -23.47 21.40
C SER A 118 17.53 -23.68 20.01
N ASP A 119 16.97 -22.95 19.05
CA ASP A 119 17.49 -22.77 17.70
C ASP A 119 17.46 -21.30 17.32
N THR A 120 18.36 -20.87 16.45
CA THR A 120 18.51 -19.48 16.04
C THR A 120 18.89 -19.39 14.58
N ILE A 121 18.13 -18.60 13.83
CA ILE A 121 18.41 -18.30 12.43
C ILE A 121 18.51 -16.80 12.22
N SER A 122 19.24 -16.41 11.18
CA SER A 122 19.25 -15.04 10.69
C SER A 122 18.60 -14.98 9.31
N VAL A 123 17.73 -13.99 9.10
CA VAL A 123 17.07 -13.71 7.82
C VAL A 123 17.30 -12.26 7.44
N THR A 124 17.16 -11.93 6.16
CA THR A 124 17.18 -10.54 5.68
C THR A 124 15.74 -10.11 5.39
N VAL A 125 15.23 -9.13 6.10
CA VAL A 125 14.00 -8.45 5.72
C VAL A 125 14.33 -7.48 4.59
N ALA A 126 13.57 -7.56 3.50
CA ALA A 126 13.71 -6.68 2.36
C ALA A 126 12.30 -6.31 1.87
N ASN A 127 11.66 -5.38 2.57
CA ASN A 127 10.37 -4.82 2.16
C ASN A 127 10.53 -3.76 1.06
N ASP A 128 11.71 -3.14 0.96
CA ASP A 128 12.04 -2.07 0.01
C ASP A 128 12.94 -2.57 -1.14
N ALA A 129 13.00 -3.88 -1.40
CA ALA A 129 13.74 -4.39 -2.55
C ALA A 129 13.02 -4.01 -3.85
N THR A 130 13.36 -2.84 -4.38
CA THR A 130 13.19 -2.54 -5.80
C THR A 130 13.81 -3.71 -6.59
N PRO A 131 13.08 -4.29 -7.55
CA PRO A 131 13.58 -5.42 -8.32
C PRO A 131 14.96 -5.09 -8.91
N PRO A 132 15.91 -6.04 -8.94
CA PRO A 132 17.13 -5.82 -9.70
C PRO A 132 16.73 -5.50 -11.15
N PRO A 133 17.36 -4.51 -11.79
CA PRO A 133 16.93 -4.05 -13.10
C PRO A 133 16.79 -5.26 -14.04
N SER A 134 15.57 -5.41 -14.54
CA SER A 134 15.22 -6.28 -15.62
C SER A 134 16.21 -6.06 -16.78
N THR A 135 16.43 -7.07 -17.63
CA THR A 135 17.20 -6.82 -18.86
C THR A 135 16.38 -6.11 -19.94
N GLU A 136 15.09 -5.90 -19.67
CA GLU A 136 14.12 -5.27 -20.55
C GLU A 136 13.53 -4.06 -19.83
N VAL A 137 13.51 -2.91 -20.50
CA VAL A 137 12.81 -1.71 -20.03
C VAL A 137 11.31 -1.99 -20.08
N GLU A 138 10.65 -1.94 -18.93
CA GLU A 138 9.21 -2.13 -18.77
C GLU A 138 8.50 -0.77 -18.65
N HIS A 139 7.24 -0.74 -19.07
CA HIS A 139 6.42 0.46 -19.03
C HIS A 139 5.12 0.21 -18.26
N TRP A 140 4.92 1.01 -17.22
CA TRP A 140 3.83 0.86 -16.27
C TRP A 140 2.90 2.06 -16.31
N ALA A 141 1.60 1.85 -16.13
CA ALA A 141 0.65 2.93 -16.01
C ALA A 141 -0.48 2.64 -15.03
N VAL A 142 -0.90 3.66 -14.29
CA VAL A 142 -2.16 3.70 -13.56
C VAL A 142 -3.05 4.75 -14.20
N LEU A 143 -4.20 4.33 -14.73
CA LEU A 143 -5.19 5.17 -15.40
C LEU A 143 -6.45 5.28 -14.55
N VAL A 144 -6.90 6.51 -14.31
CA VAL A 144 -8.11 6.81 -13.55
C VAL A 144 -9.03 7.69 -14.38
N GLY A 145 -10.27 7.25 -14.59
CA GLY A 145 -11.33 8.03 -15.23
C GLY A 145 -12.60 7.88 -14.41
N ILE A 146 -13.23 9.00 -14.02
CA ILE A 146 -14.40 8.96 -13.14
C ILE A 146 -15.45 9.94 -13.66
N SER A 147 -16.47 9.43 -14.35
CA SER A 147 -17.63 10.24 -14.76
C SER A 147 -18.75 10.14 -13.74
N ASP A 148 -19.03 8.94 -13.22
CA ASP A 148 -20.15 8.69 -12.30
C ASP A 148 -19.69 8.55 -10.84
N TYR A 149 -19.87 9.61 -10.06
CA TYR A 149 -19.37 9.66 -8.69
C TYR A 149 -20.35 9.07 -7.70
N LYS A 150 -19.83 8.45 -6.63
CA LYS A 150 -20.68 7.83 -5.61
C LYS A 150 -21.52 8.83 -4.81
N ALA A 151 -20.95 10.00 -4.49
CA ALA A 151 -21.54 10.93 -3.52
C ALA A 151 -21.46 12.42 -3.90
N ILE A 152 -20.77 12.75 -4.98
CA ILE A 152 -20.73 14.10 -5.54
C ILE A 152 -21.39 14.12 -6.91
N SER A 153 -21.48 15.29 -7.55
CA SER A 153 -22.07 15.41 -8.88
C SER A 153 -21.24 14.69 -9.93
N ASP A 154 -21.90 14.04 -10.88
CA ASP A 154 -21.27 13.39 -12.02
C ASP A 154 -20.64 14.41 -12.98
N LEU A 155 -19.63 13.95 -13.72
CA LEU A 155 -19.00 14.62 -14.85
C LEU A 155 -19.38 13.91 -16.15
N SER A 156 -18.71 14.26 -17.24
CA SER A 156 -18.85 13.54 -18.51
C SER A 156 -17.47 13.39 -19.13
N TYR A 157 -17.24 12.26 -19.78
CA TYR A 157 -16.05 12.02 -20.60
C TYR A 157 -14.75 11.72 -19.87
N CYS A 158 -14.75 11.61 -18.54
CA CYS A 158 -13.54 11.23 -17.80
C CYS A 158 -13.18 9.75 -18.01
N ASP A 159 -14.17 8.90 -18.24
CA ASP A 159 -14.03 7.50 -18.62
C ASP A 159 -13.60 7.33 -20.09
N GLU A 160 -14.10 8.17 -21.00
CA GLU A 160 -13.53 8.29 -22.36
C GLU A 160 -12.07 8.75 -22.35
N ASP A 161 -11.70 9.74 -21.52
CA ASP A 161 -10.31 10.17 -21.37
C ASP A 161 -9.37 9.04 -20.94
N ALA A 162 -9.78 8.27 -19.92
CA ALA A 162 -9.02 7.10 -19.48
C ALA A 162 -8.93 6.02 -20.57
N THR A 163 -9.98 5.88 -21.39
CA THR A 163 -10.02 4.95 -22.52
C THR A 163 -9.05 5.37 -23.62
N ASP A 164 -8.99 6.65 -23.97
CA ASP A 164 -8.09 7.16 -25.00
C ASP A 164 -6.62 7.03 -24.58
N TRP A 165 -6.32 7.37 -23.32
CA TRP A 165 -4.99 7.12 -22.75
C TRP A 165 -4.61 5.64 -22.72
N TYR A 166 -5.54 4.75 -22.34
CA TYR A 166 -5.31 3.32 -22.41
C TYR A 166 -4.97 2.88 -23.83
N ASN A 167 -5.76 3.31 -24.82
CA ASN A 167 -5.57 2.91 -26.21
C ASN A 167 -4.22 3.38 -26.76
N TYR A 168 -3.80 4.60 -26.41
CA TYR A 168 -2.49 5.12 -26.79
C TYR A 168 -1.35 4.34 -26.13
N LEU A 169 -1.33 4.24 -24.81
CA LEU A 169 -0.25 3.59 -24.06
C LEU A 169 -0.12 2.10 -24.40
N ASN A 170 -1.24 1.38 -24.42
CA ASN A 170 -1.26 -0.02 -24.85
C ASN A 170 -0.83 -0.16 -26.32
N GLY A 171 -1.16 0.83 -27.17
CA GLY A 171 -0.80 0.84 -28.58
C GLY A 171 0.71 1.04 -28.83
N ILE A 172 1.38 1.84 -28.00
CA ILE A 172 2.83 2.05 -28.11
C ILE A 172 3.62 0.95 -27.41
N GLY A 173 3.01 0.22 -26.47
CA GLY A 173 3.55 -1.03 -25.94
C GLY A 173 3.64 -1.13 -24.43
N TYR A 174 2.97 -0.25 -23.67
CA TYR A 174 2.93 -0.36 -22.21
C TYR A 174 2.39 -1.73 -21.77
N GLU A 175 3.18 -2.48 -21.02
CA GLU A 175 2.87 -3.86 -20.64
C GLU A 175 1.99 -3.94 -19.38
N HIS A 176 2.16 -2.99 -18.47
CA HIS A 176 1.57 -3.03 -17.13
C HIS A 176 0.63 -1.85 -16.90
N ILE A 177 -0.57 -1.90 -17.49
CA ILE A 177 -1.57 -0.83 -17.36
C ILE A 177 -2.68 -1.27 -16.39
N VAL A 178 -2.88 -0.55 -15.29
CA VAL A 178 -4.03 -0.68 -14.39
C VAL A 178 -5.05 0.39 -14.72
N VAL A 179 -6.33 0.02 -14.89
CA VAL A 179 -7.43 0.94 -15.18
C VAL A 179 -8.47 0.89 -14.07
N LEU A 180 -8.63 2.01 -13.36
CA LEU A 180 -9.60 2.16 -12.28
C LEU A 180 -10.69 3.16 -12.69
N GLY A 181 -11.95 2.77 -12.51
CA GLY A 181 -13.09 3.51 -13.02
C GLY A 181 -14.23 3.71 -12.01
N ASP A 182 -15.43 3.97 -12.50
CA ASP A 182 -16.58 4.42 -11.71
C ASP A 182 -17.72 3.39 -11.57
N GLY A 183 -17.48 2.15 -12.02
CA GLY A 183 -18.44 1.06 -11.97
C GLY A 183 -19.15 0.79 -13.29
N HIS A 184 -19.03 1.67 -14.29
CA HIS A 184 -19.54 1.44 -15.64
C HIS A 184 -18.51 0.67 -16.49
N THR A 185 -18.32 -0.60 -16.17
CA THR A 185 -17.25 -1.43 -16.75
C THR A 185 -17.24 -1.49 -18.28
N ASP A 186 -18.39 -1.31 -18.94
CA ASP A 186 -18.51 -1.34 -20.40
C ASP A 186 -17.91 -0.09 -21.08
N ASN A 187 -17.65 0.98 -20.32
CA ASN A 187 -17.06 2.22 -20.83
C ASN A 187 -15.53 2.15 -20.94
N TYR A 188 -14.90 1.13 -20.33
CA TYR A 188 -13.45 1.00 -20.28
C TYR A 188 -12.96 -0.19 -21.11
N PRO A 189 -11.83 -0.07 -21.83
CA PRO A 189 -11.22 -1.16 -22.59
C PRO A 189 -10.65 -2.26 -21.68
N LYS A 190 -10.27 -1.88 -20.46
CA LYS A 190 -9.87 -2.74 -19.34
C LYS A 190 -10.47 -2.15 -18.06
N TYR A 191 -10.83 -2.99 -17.09
CA TYR A 191 -11.38 -2.54 -15.82
C TYR A 191 -10.84 -3.39 -14.67
N ASP A 192 -9.94 -2.81 -13.87
CA ASP A 192 -9.26 -3.48 -12.76
C ASP A 192 -9.90 -3.18 -11.39
N GLY A 193 -10.77 -2.17 -11.30
CA GLY A 193 -11.46 -1.86 -10.05
C GLY A 193 -12.15 -0.51 -10.06
N LEU A 194 -12.86 -0.22 -8.96
CA LEU A 194 -13.35 1.12 -8.67
C LEU A 194 -12.16 2.03 -8.32
N ALA A 195 -12.17 3.26 -8.81
CA ALA A 195 -11.21 4.30 -8.47
C ALA A 195 -11.50 4.91 -7.09
N THR A 196 -11.66 4.08 -6.06
CA THR A 196 -11.66 4.59 -4.67
C THR A 196 -10.26 5.11 -4.33
N GLU A 197 -10.18 6.06 -3.41
CA GLU A 197 -8.87 6.58 -2.97
C GLU A 197 -7.91 5.47 -2.53
N TYR A 198 -8.43 4.50 -1.77
CA TYR A 198 -7.67 3.33 -1.35
C TYR A 198 -7.12 2.53 -2.55
N ASN A 199 -7.95 2.21 -3.55
CA ASN A 199 -7.52 1.40 -4.69
C ASN A 199 -6.51 2.15 -5.56
N VAL A 200 -6.68 3.46 -5.74
CA VAL A 200 -5.73 4.29 -6.50
C VAL A 200 -4.39 4.37 -5.79
N LYS A 201 -4.37 4.62 -4.47
CA LYS A 201 -3.13 4.59 -3.66
C LYS A 201 -2.42 3.25 -3.76
N GLN A 202 -3.16 2.14 -3.65
CA GLN A 202 -2.60 0.79 -3.76
C GLN A 202 -2.01 0.51 -5.15
N ALA A 203 -2.73 0.85 -6.22
CA ALA A 203 -2.23 0.67 -7.58
C ALA A 203 -0.95 1.48 -7.86
N LEU A 204 -0.88 2.73 -7.35
CA LEU A 204 0.31 3.56 -7.44
C LEU A 204 1.48 2.98 -6.63
N GLN A 205 1.22 2.52 -5.41
CA GLN A 205 2.23 1.89 -4.56
C GLN A 205 2.76 0.60 -5.19
N ASP A 206 1.89 -0.24 -5.75
CA ASP A 206 2.27 -1.48 -6.44
C ASP A 206 3.11 -1.18 -7.69
N MET A 207 2.73 -0.17 -8.50
CA MET A 207 3.50 0.27 -9.66
C MET A 207 4.90 0.77 -9.26
N VAL A 208 4.98 1.64 -8.25
CA VAL A 208 6.24 2.19 -7.74
C VAL A 208 7.15 1.11 -7.14
N ALA A 209 6.57 0.13 -6.45
CA ALA A 209 7.32 -0.98 -5.88
C ALA A 209 7.80 -2.01 -6.93
N SER A 210 7.12 -2.07 -8.08
CA SER A 210 7.43 -3.03 -9.14
C SER A 210 8.40 -2.49 -10.18
N ALA A 211 8.29 -1.20 -10.53
CA ALA A 211 9.15 -0.58 -11.53
C ALA A 211 10.59 -0.47 -11.02
N ASP A 212 11.54 -0.74 -11.90
CA ASP A 212 12.97 -0.63 -11.61
C ASP A 212 13.58 0.65 -12.20
N SER A 213 14.92 0.76 -12.16
CA SER A 213 15.63 2.01 -12.47
C SER A 213 15.71 2.41 -13.94
N ASP A 214 15.39 1.51 -14.87
CA ASP A 214 15.37 1.83 -16.31
C ASP A 214 13.95 1.91 -16.91
N ASP A 215 12.94 1.65 -16.08
CA ASP A 215 11.53 1.68 -16.46
C ASP A 215 10.95 3.08 -16.64
N VAL A 216 9.79 3.12 -17.31
CA VAL A 216 8.93 4.29 -17.41
C VAL A 216 7.62 4.02 -16.69
N ILE A 217 7.23 4.92 -15.79
CA ILE A 217 5.92 4.85 -15.12
C ILE A 217 5.04 6.05 -15.51
N ALA A 218 3.73 5.83 -15.58
CA ALA A 218 2.76 6.87 -15.88
C ALA A 218 1.57 6.87 -14.89
N PHE A 219 1.20 8.04 -14.37
CA PHE A 219 -0.06 8.24 -13.67
C PHE A 219 -0.93 9.23 -14.43
N ILE A 220 -2.09 8.78 -14.89
CA ILE A 220 -3.02 9.60 -15.65
C ILE A 220 -4.37 9.57 -14.94
N SER A 221 -4.94 10.75 -14.72
CA SER A 221 -6.21 10.87 -14.03
C SER A 221 -7.07 11.98 -14.62
N SER A 222 -8.36 11.69 -14.85
CA SER A 222 -9.40 12.64 -15.27
C SER A 222 -10.60 12.58 -14.32
N GLY A 223 -11.08 13.73 -13.85
CA GLY A 223 -12.21 13.81 -12.93
C GLY A 223 -12.33 15.13 -12.15
N HIS A 224 -13.14 15.13 -11.09
CA HIS A 224 -13.26 16.26 -10.17
C HIS A 224 -11.95 16.51 -9.43
N GLY A 225 -11.64 17.76 -9.17
CA GLY A 225 -10.56 18.17 -8.29
C GLY A 225 -10.92 19.42 -7.53
N SER A 226 -10.23 19.67 -6.44
CA SER A 226 -10.49 20.81 -5.58
C SER A 226 -9.22 21.21 -4.84
N GLY A 227 -9.22 22.40 -4.27
CA GLY A 227 -8.07 22.90 -3.54
C GLY A 227 -8.34 24.24 -2.87
N ASN A 228 -7.40 24.64 -2.02
CA ASN A 228 -7.48 25.93 -1.31
C ASN A 228 -6.83 27.09 -2.10
N GLY A 229 -6.20 26.80 -3.25
CA GLY A 229 -5.48 27.75 -4.09
C GLY A 229 -4.24 28.36 -3.42
N ARG A 230 -3.62 27.62 -2.50
CA ARG A 230 -2.44 27.96 -1.70
C ARG A 230 -1.57 26.73 -1.40
N GLY A 231 -1.41 25.82 -2.37
CA GLY A 231 -0.65 24.57 -2.19
C GLY A 231 -1.33 23.54 -1.28
N SER A 232 -2.63 23.30 -1.49
CA SER A 232 -3.30 22.09 -1.01
C SER A 232 -4.44 21.81 -1.98
N SER A 233 -4.15 20.93 -2.94
CA SER A 233 -5.04 20.42 -3.95
C SER A 233 -5.24 18.92 -3.76
N TYR A 234 -6.37 18.40 -4.22
CA TYR A 234 -6.65 16.99 -4.24
C TYR A 234 -7.45 16.60 -5.48
N LEU A 235 -7.26 15.36 -5.91
CA LEU A 235 -8.08 14.69 -6.90
C LEU A 235 -9.25 14.03 -6.16
N CYS A 236 -10.48 14.31 -6.57
CA CYS A 236 -11.65 13.61 -6.05
C CYS A 236 -11.68 12.20 -6.65
N MET A 237 -11.46 11.19 -5.82
CA MET A 237 -11.59 9.80 -6.21
C MET A 237 -13.08 9.41 -6.21
N TRP A 238 -13.43 8.23 -6.71
CA TRP A 238 -14.83 7.82 -6.95
C TRP A 238 -15.69 7.93 -5.68
N ASP A 239 -15.09 7.67 -4.52
CA ASP A 239 -15.71 7.73 -3.20
C ASP A 239 -15.53 9.08 -2.48
N CYS A 240 -15.10 10.15 -3.16
CA CYS A 240 -15.02 11.51 -2.63
C CYS A 240 -16.28 11.91 -1.85
N SER A 241 -16.08 12.52 -0.67
CA SER A 241 -17.13 12.89 0.30
C SER A 241 -17.91 11.71 0.92
N SER A 242 -17.61 10.47 0.52
CA SER A 242 -18.17 9.27 1.14
C SER A 242 -17.15 8.43 1.90
N GLY A 243 -15.88 8.44 1.48
CA GLY A 243 -14.72 7.82 2.13
C GLY A 243 -14.87 6.33 2.41
N GLU A 244 -14.04 5.48 1.81
CA GLU A 244 -14.03 4.05 2.09
C GLU A 244 -12.68 3.55 2.62
N ASN A 245 -12.72 2.42 3.33
CA ASN A 245 -11.53 1.71 3.80
C ASN A 245 -10.55 2.52 4.68
N GLY A 246 -11.06 3.56 5.34
CA GLY A 246 -10.27 4.42 6.24
C GLY A 246 -9.77 5.71 5.59
N GLU A 247 -10.02 5.89 4.29
CA GLU A 247 -9.67 7.06 3.50
C GLU A 247 -10.86 8.05 3.43
N ASP A 248 -10.61 9.29 2.96
CA ASP A 248 -11.62 10.38 2.92
C ASP A 248 -12.25 10.59 1.52
N GLY A 249 -11.77 9.85 0.53
CA GLY A 249 -12.14 9.87 -0.88
C GLY A 249 -11.36 10.89 -1.73
N ASN A 250 -10.30 11.51 -1.20
CA ASN A 250 -9.52 12.54 -1.89
C ASN A 250 -8.04 12.19 -1.89
N LEU A 251 -7.45 12.00 -3.08
CA LEU A 251 -5.99 11.84 -3.20
C LEU A 251 -5.34 13.21 -3.19
N TYR A 252 -4.67 13.57 -2.09
CA TYR A 252 -4.01 14.88 -1.96
C TYR A 252 -2.68 14.94 -2.73
N ASP A 253 -2.30 16.15 -3.13
CA ASP A 253 -0.98 16.49 -3.69
C ASP A 253 0.19 15.89 -2.89
N THR A 254 0.19 16.11 -1.58
CA THR A 254 1.20 15.59 -0.66
C THR A 254 1.23 14.06 -0.58
N GLU A 255 0.10 13.38 -0.81
CA GLU A 255 0.03 11.92 -0.77
C GLU A 255 0.51 11.31 -2.07
N LEU A 256 0.12 11.89 -3.22
CA LEU A 256 0.66 11.47 -4.52
C LEU A 256 2.18 11.66 -4.54
N ALA A 257 2.67 12.81 -4.08
CA ALA A 257 4.10 13.07 -3.97
C ALA A 257 4.78 12.06 -3.02
N ALA A 258 4.19 11.78 -1.85
CA ALA A 258 4.77 10.80 -0.92
C ALA A 258 4.85 9.37 -1.50
N ILE A 259 3.94 8.98 -2.40
CA ILE A 259 4.01 7.69 -3.08
C ILE A 259 5.11 7.73 -4.15
N LEU A 260 5.08 8.74 -5.03
CA LEU A 260 6.02 8.85 -6.16
C LEU A 260 7.46 9.17 -5.75
N ASP A 261 7.70 9.74 -4.57
CA ASP A 261 9.04 9.94 -4.01
C ASP A 261 9.83 8.62 -3.87
N ASN A 262 9.12 7.49 -3.72
CA ASN A 262 9.76 6.17 -3.64
C ASN A 262 10.05 5.55 -5.01
N ALA A 263 9.63 6.19 -6.11
CA ALA A 263 9.86 5.66 -7.45
C ALA A 263 11.34 5.76 -7.83
N VAL A 264 11.88 4.64 -8.31
CA VAL A 264 13.24 4.55 -8.85
C VAL A 264 13.28 4.61 -10.38
N ALA A 265 12.11 4.58 -11.04
CA ALA A 265 11.95 4.65 -12.49
C ALA A 265 12.74 5.79 -13.13
N ASP A 266 13.32 5.52 -14.30
CA ASP A 266 14.08 6.52 -15.06
C ASP A 266 13.19 7.71 -15.44
N ARG A 267 11.90 7.45 -15.68
CA ARG A 267 10.93 8.46 -16.13
C ARG A 267 9.57 8.27 -15.48
N ILE A 268 9.02 9.36 -14.99
CA ILE A 268 7.75 9.44 -14.26
C ILE A 268 6.87 10.47 -14.97
N PHE A 269 5.91 9.98 -15.77
CA PHE A 269 4.94 10.83 -16.46
C PHE A 269 3.68 11.00 -15.62
N VAL A 270 3.21 12.23 -15.43
CA VAL A 270 1.98 12.53 -14.71
C VAL A 270 1.08 13.44 -15.54
N PHE A 271 -0.18 13.04 -15.74
CA PHE A 271 -1.18 13.81 -16.48
C PHE A 271 -2.44 13.97 -15.64
N LEU A 272 -2.80 15.22 -15.30
CA LEU A 272 -3.95 15.52 -14.43
C LEU A 272 -4.96 16.42 -15.14
N ASP A 273 -6.09 15.84 -15.59
CA ASP A 273 -7.26 16.59 -16.06
C ASP A 273 -8.29 16.74 -14.94
N HIS A 274 -7.91 17.53 -13.93
CA HIS A 274 -8.74 17.86 -12.78
C HIS A 274 -8.73 19.38 -12.53
N CYS A 275 -9.81 19.92 -11.96
CA CYS A 275 -9.78 21.28 -11.43
C CYS A 275 -8.70 21.40 -10.33
N TYR A 276 -8.10 22.58 -10.17
CA TYR A 276 -7.03 22.86 -9.19
C TYR A 276 -5.76 21.99 -9.33
N SER A 277 -5.63 21.23 -10.43
CA SER A 277 -4.55 20.27 -10.67
C SER A 277 -3.16 20.88 -10.66
N GLY A 278 -3.00 22.13 -11.10
CA GLY A 278 -1.71 22.82 -11.03
C GLY A 278 -1.15 23.00 -9.62
N GLY A 279 -1.94 22.74 -8.57
CA GLY A 279 -1.47 22.72 -7.19
C GLY A 279 -0.57 21.53 -6.85
N PHE A 280 -0.60 20.47 -7.66
CA PHE A 280 0.27 19.29 -7.49
C PHE A 280 1.73 19.56 -7.87
N GLY A 281 1.98 20.57 -8.70
CA GLY A 281 3.31 20.83 -9.26
C GLY A 281 4.38 21.11 -8.21
N ASP A 282 4.07 21.91 -7.18
CA ASP A 282 5.05 22.26 -6.16
C ASP A 282 5.54 21.02 -5.37
N ASP A 283 4.63 20.12 -4.95
CA ASP A 283 5.00 18.93 -4.19
C ASP A 283 5.79 17.93 -5.04
N LEU A 284 5.34 17.66 -6.28
CA LEU A 284 6.04 16.74 -7.18
C LEU A 284 7.43 17.27 -7.58
N MET A 285 7.58 18.56 -7.83
CA MET A 285 8.87 19.14 -8.20
C MET A 285 9.86 19.26 -7.03
N ASN A 286 9.37 19.15 -5.78
CA ASN A 286 10.21 19.15 -4.57
C ASN A 286 10.65 17.74 -4.14
N MET A 287 10.21 16.67 -4.82
CA MET A 287 10.64 15.31 -4.53
C MET A 287 12.15 15.13 -4.83
N PRO A 288 12.89 14.37 -4.02
CA PRO A 288 14.26 13.96 -4.28
C PRO A 288 14.56 13.42 -5.69
N ASN A 289 13.59 12.74 -6.31
CA ASN A 289 13.67 12.16 -7.66
C ASN A 289 13.01 13.04 -8.73
N SER A 290 12.70 14.32 -8.44
CA SER A 290 11.94 15.16 -9.37
C SER A 290 12.59 15.36 -10.73
N GLU A 291 13.91 15.15 -10.86
CA GLU A 291 14.62 15.17 -12.14
C GLU A 291 14.14 14.11 -13.16
N HIS A 292 13.35 13.12 -12.70
CA HIS A 292 12.72 12.10 -13.52
C HIS A 292 11.24 12.40 -13.83
N VAL A 293 10.67 13.47 -13.27
CA VAL A 293 9.23 13.75 -13.29
C VAL A 293 8.87 14.79 -14.35
N TYR A 294 7.93 14.42 -15.22
CA TYR A 294 7.23 15.33 -16.11
C TYR A 294 5.74 15.33 -15.76
N LEU A 295 5.21 16.49 -15.42
CA LEU A 295 3.79 16.68 -15.07
C LEU A 295 3.17 17.71 -16.01
N THR A 296 2.01 17.37 -16.57
CA THR A 296 1.12 18.37 -17.16
C THR A 296 -0.26 18.35 -16.52
N THR A 297 -0.83 19.53 -16.35
CA THR A 297 -2.13 19.74 -15.70
C THR A 297 -3.04 20.57 -16.59
N THR A 298 -4.36 20.34 -16.50
CA THR A 298 -5.37 21.09 -17.27
C THR A 298 -5.49 22.56 -16.86
N CYS A 299 -5.07 22.90 -15.63
CA CYS A 299 -5.19 24.26 -15.09
C CYS A 299 -4.15 24.59 -14.01
N THR A 300 -4.12 25.85 -13.54
CA THR A 300 -3.31 26.28 -12.38
C THR A 300 -3.89 25.75 -11.05
N GLU A 301 -3.19 26.00 -9.93
CA GLU A 301 -3.67 25.67 -8.56
C GLU A 301 -5.02 26.33 -8.17
N ARG A 302 -5.58 27.21 -9.01
CA ARG A 302 -6.84 27.95 -8.76
C ARG A 302 -7.83 27.84 -9.92
N GLY A 303 -7.47 27.07 -10.94
CA GLY A 303 -8.22 26.98 -12.18
C GLY A 303 -9.20 25.82 -12.20
N TYR A 304 -9.95 25.78 -13.30
CA TYR A 304 -10.88 24.71 -13.63
C TYR A 304 -10.43 24.00 -14.90
N GLY A 305 -10.55 22.67 -14.88
CA GLY A 305 -10.62 21.85 -16.10
C GLY A 305 -12.02 21.93 -16.70
N TYR A 306 -12.17 21.50 -17.95
CA TYR A 306 -13.48 21.45 -18.59
C TYR A 306 -13.62 20.27 -19.52
N ASP A 307 -14.83 19.74 -19.56
CA ASP A 307 -15.25 18.71 -20.52
C ASP A 307 -15.75 19.35 -21.82
N ASP A 308 -15.49 18.69 -22.95
CA ASP A 308 -15.95 19.13 -24.27
C ASP A 308 -16.80 18.06 -24.97
N SER A 309 -18.11 18.32 -24.99
CA SER A 309 -19.08 17.47 -25.65
C SER A 309 -18.91 17.33 -27.17
N GLU A 310 -18.21 18.26 -27.84
CA GLU A 310 -17.96 18.13 -29.27
C GLU A 310 -16.96 17.00 -29.57
N HIS A 311 -15.98 16.84 -28.69
CA HIS A 311 -14.91 15.85 -28.84
C HIS A 311 -15.12 14.61 -27.95
N GLN A 312 -16.02 14.69 -26.96
CA GLN A 312 -16.29 13.63 -25.98
C GLN A 312 -15.07 13.31 -25.09
N ASN A 313 -14.41 14.36 -24.60
CA ASN A 313 -13.21 14.28 -23.76
C ASN A 313 -13.19 15.43 -22.75
N GLY A 314 -12.34 15.30 -21.74
CA GLY A 314 -11.72 16.44 -21.08
C GLY A 314 -10.98 17.28 -22.14
N MET A 315 -11.16 18.60 -22.12
CA MET A 315 -10.56 19.47 -23.13
C MET A 315 -9.04 19.37 -23.13
N TRP A 316 -8.40 19.25 -21.97
CA TRP A 316 -6.95 19.15 -21.96
C TRP A 316 -6.50 17.79 -22.45
N THR A 317 -7.17 16.70 -22.04
CA THR A 317 -6.97 15.37 -22.62
C THR A 317 -7.06 15.42 -24.14
N TYR A 318 -8.13 15.97 -24.72
CA TYR A 318 -8.26 16.04 -26.18
C TYR A 318 -7.15 16.87 -26.84
N TYR A 319 -6.85 18.07 -26.34
CA TYR A 319 -5.87 18.94 -26.99
C TYR A 319 -4.44 18.42 -26.85
N PHE A 320 -4.10 17.76 -25.73
CA PHE A 320 -2.79 17.18 -25.51
C PHE A 320 -2.62 15.84 -26.24
N LEU A 321 -3.53 14.88 -25.99
CA LEU A 321 -3.43 13.52 -26.50
C LEU A 321 -3.92 13.43 -27.95
N GLU A 322 -5.24 13.56 -28.17
CA GLU A 322 -5.88 13.27 -29.45
C GLU A 322 -5.48 14.25 -30.56
N TYR A 323 -5.57 15.55 -30.28
CA TYR A 323 -5.28 16.60 -31.25
C TYR A 323 -3.78 16.72 -31.54
N THR A 324 -2.94 16.68 -30.50
CA THR A 324 -1.52 17.00 -30.62
C THR A 324 -0.65 15.77 -30.70
N LEU A 325 -0.55 14.96 -29.65
CA LEU A 325 0.35 13.80 -29.64
C LEU A 325 -0.03 12.81 -30.76
N ILE A 326 -1.29 12.40 -30.82
CA ILE A 326 -1.80 11.49 -31.84
C ILE A 326 -2.00 12.22 -33.17
N GLY A 327 -2.73 13.34 -33.17
CA GLY A 327 -3.15 14.01 -34.40
C GLY A 327 -2.06 14.78 -35.14
N HIS A 328 -1.20 15.51 -34.41
CA HIS A 328 -0.12 16.32 -35.00
C HIS A 328 1.19 15.53 -35.12
N PHE A 329 1.58 14.82 -34.05
CA PHE A 329 2.82 14.06 -33.98
C PHE A 329 2.68 12.59 -34.38
N ASN A 330 1.49 12.14 -34.79
CA ASN A 330 1.19 10.78 -35.25
C ASN A 330 1.39 9.69 -34.17
N GLY A 331 1.33 10.06 -32.89
CA GLY A 331 1.61 9.16 -31.77
C GLY A 331 3.06 8.67 -31.76
N ASP A 332 3.99 9.46 -32.29
CA ASP A 332 5.41 9.10 -32.36
C ASP A 332 6.02 9.14 -30.94
N VAL A 333 6.41 7.97 -30.46
CA VAL A 333 7.07 7.75 -29.17
C VAL A 333 8.37 8.52 -28.99
N THR A 334 8.97 9.00 -30.08
CA THR A 334 10.18 9.85 -30.07
C THR A 334 9.87 11.33 -30.02
N THR A 335 8.61 11.73 -29.81
CA THR A 335 8.21 13.13 -29.61
C THR A 335 8.43 13.54 -28.16
N PRO A 336 9.18 14.62 -27.89
CA PRO A 336 9.30 15.18 -26.55
C PRO A 336 7.95 15.67 -26.02
N MET A 337 7.64 15.43 -24.74
CA MET A 337 6.38 15.89 -24.15
C MET A 337 6.33 17.42 -24.04
N GLU A 338 7.47 18.11 -23.99
CA GLU A 338 7.56 19.56 -24.06
C GLU A 338 7.05 20.09 -25.41
N ASP A 339 7.42 19.44 -26.51
CA ASP A 339 6.94 19.81 -27.86
C ASP A 339 5.42 19.55 -28.00
N VAL A 340 4.92 18.47 -27.37
CA VAL A 340 3.48 18.19 -27.28
C VAL A 340 2.77 19.27 -26.46
N PHE A 341 3.29 19.62 -25.29
CA PHE A 341 2.72 20.66 -24.43
C PHE A 341 2.68 22.01 -25.15
N ASP A 342 3.80 22.46 -25.71
CA ASP A 342 3.90 23.76 -26.39
C ASP A 342 2.89 23.87 -27.55
N TYR A 343 2.76 22.80 -28.35
CA TYR A 343 1.82 22.79 -29.46
C TYR A 343 0.37 22.71 -28.97
N ALA A 344 0.07 21.85 -28.00
CA ALA A 344 -1.26 21.72 -27.42
C ALA A 344 -1.71 23.02 -26.74
N PHE A 345 -0.84 23.62 -25.93
CA PHE A 345 -1.08 24.88 -25.24
C PHE A 345 -1.35 26.02 -26.22
N ALA A 346 -0.56 26.13 -27.30
CA ALA A 346 -0.77 27.16 -28.32
C ALA A 346 -2.11 27.03 -29.07
N ASN A 347 -2.68 25.82 -29.11
CA ASN A 347 -3.96 25.53 -29.77
C ASN A 347 -5.14 25.41 -28.80
N TYR A 348 -4.91 25.44 -27.48
CA TYR A 348 -5.94 25.32 -26.47
C TYR A 348 -6.94 26.50 -26.55
N PRO A 349 -8.26 26.25 -26.64
CA PRO A 349 -9.22 27.28 -27.05
C PRO A 349 -9.67 28.20 -25.91
N LYS A 350 -9.33 27.87 -24.66
CA LYS A 350 -9.69 28.70 -23.49
C LYS A 350 -8.64 29.77 -23.25
N ASN A 351 -9.08 30.80 -22.52
CA ASN A 351 -8.19 31.88 -22.12
C ASN A 351 -7.19 31.37 -21.07
N HIS A 352 -5.91 31.68 -21.27
CA HIS A 352 -4.79 31.25 -20.43
C HIS A 352 -4.68 32.01 -19.09
N GLY A 353 -5.80 32.20 -18.39
CA GLY A 353 -5.84 32.75 -17.04
C GLY A 353 -5.48 31.69 -15.99
N VAL A 354 -6.29 31.60 -14.93
CA VAL A 354 -6.15 30.52 -13.95
C VAL A 354 -6.46 29.15 -14.54
N ASP A 355 -7.20 29.09 -15.65
CA ASP A 355 -7.55 27.86 -16.37
C ASP A 355 -6.54 27.49 -17.46
N ALA A 356 -5.34 28.09 -17.43
CA ALA A 356 -4.27 27.73 -18.35
C ALA A 356 -3.69 26.37 -17.96
N PRO A 357 -3.54 25.42 -18.90
CA PRO A 357 -2.76 24.22 -18.66
C PRO A 357 -1.36 24.58 -18.17
N GLN A 358 -0.79 23.76 -17.29
CA GLN A 358 0.56 23.97 -16.77
C GLN A 358 1.44 22.78 -17.12
N GLU A 359 2.73 23.07 -17.21
CA GLU A 359 3.81 22.12 -17.40
C GLU A 359 4.78 22.29 -16.25
N PHE A 360 5.19 21.17 -15.68
CA PHE A 360 6.22 21.07 -14.66
C PHE A 360 7.17 19.97 -15.08
N ASP A 361 8.44 20.35 -15.22
CA ASP A 361 9.50 19.47 -15.66
C ASP A 361 10.66 19.64 -14.68
N GLY A 362 10.96 18.58 -13.93
CA GLY A 362 11.98 18.61 -12.90
C GLY A 362 13.40 18.58 -13.46
N ASN A 363 13.58 18.34 -14.76
CA ASN A 363 14.86 18.46 -15.43
C ASN A 363 14.70 19.02 -16.85
N THR A 364 15.42 20.08 -17.17
CA THR A 364 15.45 20.74 -18.50
C THR A 364 15.84 19.88 -19.73
N ALA A 365 16.10 18.58 -19.56
CA ALA A 365 16.28 17.65 -20.66
C ALA A 365 14.92 17.16 -21.17
N LEU A 366 14.83 16.87 -22.47
CA LEU A 366 13.58 16.44 -23.10
C LEU A 366 13.04 15.14 -22.48
N PHE A 367 11.77 15.15 -22.11
CA PHE A 367 11.05 13.99 -21.60
C PHE A 367 10.36 13.22 -22.73
N TYR A 368 10.52 11.90 -22.74
CA TYR A 368 9.85 10.99 -23.67
C TYR A 368 8.99 10.01 -22.90
N ILE A 369 7.73 9.84 -23.31
CA ILE A 369 6.77 8.91 -22.69
C ILE A 369 7.06 7.43 -23.03
N TRP A 370 8.15 7.13 -23.74
CA TRP A 370 8.58 5.78 -24.12
C TRP A 370 10.08 5.63 -23.97
#